data_AF-A0A8J1ZFF7-F1
#
_entry.id   AF-A0A8J1ZFF7-F1
#
_cell.length_a   1.000
_cell.length_b   1.000
_cell.length_c   1.000
_cell.angle_alpha   90.00
_cell.angle_beta   90.00
_cell.angle_gamma   90.00
#
_symmetry.space_group_name_H-M   'P 1'
#
loop_
_entity.id
_entity.type
_entity.pdbx_description
1 polymer ?
#
loop_
_entity_poly.entity_id
_entity_poly.type
_entity_poly.pdbx_seq_one_letter_code
_entity_poly.pdbx_strand_id
1 'polypeptide(L)'
;MAPKVKPLPGRSLPVMAFGVAILVHGGFVVSQMRQNATHAVESIPIYVVAEIIIGALISLFGSIGRFEPIRVPDAPKPSWDTLHTRHDFILFKGRSTSLCGFIEDRMQLPPNIPAGGGSSSTGESPVSSQNAE
;
A
#
# COMPACT_ATOMS: atom_id res chain seq x y z
N MET A 1 7.47 16.84 5.22
CA MET A 1 6.80 15.59 4.80
C MET A 1 7.12 14.54 5.85
N ALA A 2 6.20 14.26 6.78
CA ALA A 2 6.49 13.38 7.92
C ALA A 2 6.47 11.90 7.48
N PRO A 3 7.43 11.08 7.92
CA PRO A 3 7.46 9.66 7.57
C PRO A 3 6.24 8.95 8.14
N LYS A 4 5.50 8.25 7.27
CA LYS A 4 4.32 7.47 7.63
C LYS A 4 4.80 6.17 8.30
N VAL A 5 4.94 6.20 9.62
CA VAL A 5 5.34 5.04 10.41
C VAL A 5 4.24 3.99 10.29
N LYS A 6 4.56 2.84 9.69
CA LYS A 6 3.64 1.70 9.68
C LYS A 6 3.60 1.12 11.10
N PRO A 7 2.41 0.89 11.69
CA PRO A 7 2.33 0.29 13.01
C PRO A 7 2.99 -1.10 12.97
N LEU A 8 3.88 -1.35 13.93
CA LEU A 8 4.52 -2.66 14.10
C LEU A 8 3.42 -3.73 14.24
N PRO A 9 3.39 -4.75 13.37
CA PRO A 9 2.35 -5.77 13.39
C PRO A 9 2.53 -6.64 14.63
N GLY A 10 1.77 -6.34 15.69
CA GLY A 10 1.75 -7.20 16.87
C GLY A 10 1.38 -6.51 18.17
N ARG A 11 1.70 -5.21 18.33
CA ARG A 11 1.41 -4.50 19.58
C ARG A 11 0.23 -3.55 19.39
N SER A 12 -0.87 -3.79 20.10
CA SER A 12 -2.04 -2.90 20.08
C SER A 12 -1.82 -1.71 21.01
N LEU A 13 -1.04 -0.73 20.52
CA LEU A 13 -0.81 0.56 21.20
C LEU A 13 -2.07 1.20 21.80
N PRO A 14 -3.24 1.24 21.13
CA PRO A 14 -4.44 1.83 21.75
C PRO A 14 -4.94 1.05 22.97
N VAL A 15 -4.86 -0.29 22.95
CA VAL A 15 -5.30 -1.14 24.08
C VAL A 15 -4.35 -0.96 25.26
N MET A 16 -3.05 -0.93 25.00
CA MET A 16 -2.03 -0.66 26.01
C MET A 16 -2.24 0.74 26.63
N ALA A 17 -2.44 1.76 25.80
CA ALA A 17 -2.68 3.14 26.26
C ALA A 17 -3.95 3.24 27.12
N PHE A 18 -5.01 2.52 26.75
CA PHE A 18 -6.24 2.46 27.54
C PHE A 18 -6.02 1.80 28.90
N GLY A 19 -5.29 0.68 28.97
CA GLY A 19 -4.94 0.03 30.24
C GLY A 19 -4.11 0.94 31.15
N VAL A 20 -3.14 1.68 30.59
CA VAL A 20 -2.34 2.66 31.33
C VAL A 20 -3.21 3.82 31.84
N ALA A 21 -4.16 4.31 31.05
CA ALA A 21 -5.07 5.37 31.48
C ALA A 21 -5.92 4.94 32.71
N ILE A 22 -6.40 3.70 32.73
CA ILE A 22 -7.11 3.12 33.88
C ILE A 22 -6.20 3.06 35.11
N LEU A 23 -4.94 2.63 34.95
CA LEU A 23 -3.98 2.58 36.06
C LEU A 23 -3.70 3.97 36.64
N VAL A 24 -3.54 4.99 35.78
CA VAL A 24 -3.36 6.37 36.20
C VAL A 24 -4.59 6.88 36.95
N HIS A 25 -5.79 6.57 36.46
CA HIS A 25 -7.04 6.92 37.12
C HIS A 25 -7.15 6.27 38.52
N GLY A 26 -6.91 4.96 38.63
CA GLY A 26 -6.91 4.26 39.92
C GLY A 26 -5.86 4.82 40.88
N GLY A 27 -4.66 5.14 40.40
CA GLY A 27 -3.61 5.80 41.20
C GLY A 27 -4.02 7.19 41.70
N PHE A 28 -4.72 7.96 40.86
CA PHE A 28 -5.25 9.26 41.24
C PHE A 28 -6.33 9.15 42.33
N VAL A 29 -7.23 8.18 42.21
CA VAL A 29 -8.27 7.91 43.22
C VAL A 29 -7.65 7.53 44.57
N VAL A 30 -6.64 6.65 44.58
CA VAL A 30 -5.91 6.29 45.82
C VAL A 30 -5.20 7.50 46.42
N SER A 31 -4.61 8.35 45.57
CA SER A 31 -3.94 9.59 46.02
C SER A 31 -4.93 10.55 46.68
N GLN A 32 -6.12 10.73 46.10
CA GLN A 32 -7.17 11.55 46.72
C GLN A 32 -7.66 10.97 48.04
N MET A 33 -7.88 9.66 48.12
CA MET A 33 -8.28 9.00 49.37
C MET A 33 -7.25 9.24 50.47
N ARG A 34 -5.95 9.22 50.13
CA ARG A 34 -4.87 9.48 51.08
C ARG A 34 -4.79 10.95 51.50
N GLN A 35 -5.13 11.89 50.61
CA GLN A 35 -5.16 13.32 50.94
C GLN A 35 -6.36 13.70 51.79
N ASN A 36 -7.51 13.06 51.56
CA ASN A 36 -8.76 13.35 52.27
C ASN A 36 -8.85 12.62 53.62
N ALA A 37 -8.15 11.50 53.78
CA ALA A 37 -8.04 10.81 55.06
C ALA A 37 -6.83 11.34 55.86
N THR A 38 -7.08 12.24 56.81
CA THR A 38 -6.09 12.79 57.74
C THR A 38 -5.49 11.74 58.69
N HIS A 39 -6.12 10.57 58.80
CA HIS A 39 -5.62 9.39 59.51
C HIS A 39 -5.49 8.21 58.53
N ALA A 40 -4.50 7.35 58.78
CA ALA A 40 -4.12 6.24 57.90
C ALA A 40 -5.34 5.54 57.30
N VAL A 41 -5.42 5.48 55.97
CA VAL A 41 -6.45 4.74 55.24
C VAL A 41 -6.28 3.27 55.61
N GLU A 42 -7.06 2.81 56.59
CA GLU A 42 -6.96 1.47 57.17
C GLU A 42 -7.35 0.38 56.16
N SER A 43 -8.11 0.74 55.12
CA SER A 43 -8.42 -0.15 54.00
C SER A 43 -8.66 0.60 52.68
N ILE A 44 -8.08 0.06 51.60
CA ILE A 44 -8.38 0.50 50.24
C ILE A 44 -9.66 -0.21 49.80
N PRO A 45 -10.64 0.50 49.22
CA PRO A 45 -11.86 -0.15 48.75
C PRO A 45 -11.57 -1.20 47.66
N ILE A 46 -12.25 -2.34 47.74
CA ILE A 46 -12.03 -3.48 46.84
C ILE A 46 -12.24 -3.12 45.36
N TYR A 47 -13.14 -2.17 45.06
CA TYR A 47 -13.40 -1.72 43.69
C TYR A 47 -12.18 -1.02 43.08
N VAL A 48 -11.40 -0.26 43.86
CA VAL A 48 -10.17 0.41 43.40
C VAL A 48 -9.09 -0.63 43.10
N VAL A 49 -8.98 -1.64 43.97
CA VAL A 49 -8.04 -2.76 43.77
C VAL A 49 -8.41 -3.53 42.49
N ALA A 50 -9.69 -3.83 42.29
CA ALA A 50 -10.17 -4.49 41.07
C ALA A 50 -9.90 -3.65 39.82
N GLU A 51 -10.12 -2.34 39.86
CA GLU A 51 -9.83 -1.41 38.76
C GLU A 51 -8.34 -1.44 38.37
N ILE A 52 -7.44 -1.41 39.36
CA ILE A 52 -6.00 -1.49 39.13
C ILE A 52 -5.62 -2.84 38.50
N ILE A 53 -6.17 -3.94 39.00
CA ILE A 53 -5.91 -5.29 38.46
C ILE A 53 -6.39 -5.38 37.00
N ILE A 54 -7.59 -4.89 36.70
CA ILE A 54 -8.14 -4.90 35.34
C ILE A 54 -7.30 -4.03 34.41
N GLY A 55 -6.91 -2.83 34.84
CA GLY A 55 -6.02 -1.95 34.08
C GLY A 55 -4.67 -2.60 33.78
N ALA A 56 -4.09 -3.30 34.76
CA ALA A 56 -2.85 -4.04 34.60
C ALA A 56 -2.98 -5.20 33.60
N LEU A 57 -4.06 -5.98 33.68
CA LEU A 57 -4.34 -7.07 32.74
C LEU A 57 -4.53 -6.54 31.32
N ILE A 58 -5.31 -5.49 31.12
CA ILE A 58 -5.53 -4.88 29.79
C ILE A 58 -4.21 -4.35 29.22
N SER A 59 -3.42 -3.64 30.03
CA SER A 59 -2.13 -3.11 29.61
C SER A 59 -1.17 -4.24 29.23
N LEU A 60 -1.13 -5.33 30.00
CA LEU A 60 -0.31 -6.50 29.71
C LEU A 60 -0.77 -7.19 28.41
N PHE A 61 -2.07 -7.40 28.23
CA PHE A 61 -2.63 -7.97 27.00
C PHE A 61 -2.30 -7.10 25.77
N GLY A 62 -2.37 -5.78 25.89
CA GLY A 62 -1.99 -4.86 24.82
C GLY A 62 -0.48 -4.84 24.54
N SER A 63 0.34 -5.24 25.51
CA SER A 63 1.80 -5.28 25.39
C SER A 63 2.32 -6.52 24.66
N ILE A 64 1.56 -7.62 24.70
CA ILE A 64 1.95 -8.88 24.04
C ILE A 64 1.94 -8.64 22.54
N GLY A 65 3.16 -8.55 21.99
CA GLY A 65 3.40 -8.52 20.55
C GLY A 65 3.05 -9.86 19.90
N ARG A 66 2.93 -9.87 18.57
CA ARG A 66 3.05 -11.12 17.83
C ARG A 66 4.49 -11.61 18.01
N PHE A 67 4.64 -12.87 18.43
CA PHE A 67 5.92 -13.56 18.34
C PHE A 67 6.22 -13.77 16.86
N GLU A 68 6.94 -12.84 16.25
CA GLU A 68 7.55 -13.13 14.97
C GLU A 68 8.64 -14.19 15.20
N PRO A 69 8.66 -15.25 14.38
CA PRO A 69 9.76 -16.19 14.44
C PRO A 69 11.05 -15.43 14.14
N ILE A 70 12.03 -15.49 15.05
CA ILE A 70 13.40 -14.96 14.84
C ILE A 70 14.05 -15.56 13.59
N ARG A 71 13.52 -16.71 13.13
CA ARG A 71 13.85 -17.26 11.82
C ARG A 71 13.32 -16.32 10.76
N VAL A 72 14.23 -15.53 10.19
CA VAL A 72 14.15 -15.13 8.78
C VAL A 72 13.74 -16.40 8.05
N PRO A 73 12.51 -16.51 7.49
CA PRO A 73 12.22 -17.64 6.63
C PRO A 73 13.34 -17.62 5.60
N ASP A 74 14.08 -18.71 5.44
CA ASP A 74 15.11 -18.80 4.41
C ASP A 74 14.48 -18.23 3.16
N ALA A 75 14.90 -17.01 2.77
CA ALA A 75 14.30 -16.34 1.65
C ALA A 75 14.42 -17.35 0.52
N PRO A 76 13.29 -17.72 -0.13
CA PRO A 76 13.29 -18.81 -1.09
C PRO A 76 14.47 -18.54 -2.02
N LYS A 77 15.41 -19.50 -2.08
CA LYS A 77 16.68 -19.29 -2.78
C LYS A 77 16.36 -18.60 -4.10
N PRO A 78 16.79 -17.34 -4.29
CA PRO A 78 16.43 -16.61 -5.49
C PRO A 78 16.84 -17.44 -6.69
N SER A 79 16.01 -17.47 -7.73
CA SER A 79 16.36 -18.17 -8.96
C SER A 79 17.72 -17.68 -9.45
N TRP A 80 18.48 -18.56 -10.09
CA TRP A 80 19.79 -18.21 -10.64
C TRP A 80 19.73 -16.93 -11.51
N ASP A 81 18.63 -16.77 -12.26
CA ASP A 81 18.37 -15.60 -13.09
C ASP A 81 18.27 -14.28 -12.30
N THR A 82 17.70 -14.33 -11.09
CA THR A 82 17.60 -13.14 -10.24
C THR A 82 18.95 -12.82 -9.61
N LEU A 83 19.73 -13.84 -9.24
CA LEU A 83 21.01 -13.67 -8.54
C LEU A 83 22.13 -13.20 -9.47
N HIS A 84 22.07 -13.57 -10.76
CA HIS A 84 23.04 -13.11 -11.76
C HIS A 84 22.71 -11.72 -12.33
N THR A 85 21.47 -11.24 -12.16
CA THR A 85 21.04 -9.95 -12.71
C THR A 85 21.53 -8.85 -11.77
N ARG A 86 22.82 -8.50 -11.90
CA ARG A 86 23.37 -7.35 -11.21
C ARG A 86 22.82 -6.08 -11.86
N HIS A 87 21.95 -5.38 -11.15
CA HIS A 87 21.36 -4.12 -11.62
C HIS A 87 22.41 -3.07 -12.00
N ASP A 88 23.60 -3.13 -11.41
CA ASP A 88 24.71 -2.22 -11.71
C ASP A 88 25.40 -2.49 -13.06
N PHE A 89 25.15 -3.66 -13.68
CA PHE A 89 25.82 -4.11 -14.91
C PHE A 89 24.84 -4.36 -16.06
N ILE A 90 23.69 -3.67 -16.08
CA ILE A 90 22.73 -3.80 -17.18
C ILE A 90 23.31 -3.17 -18.44
N LEU A 91 23.92 -4.01 -19.28
CA LEU A 91 24.30 -3.67 -20.64
C LEU A 91 23.05 -3.72 -21.52
N PHE A 92 22.48 -2.56 -21.87
CA PHE A 92 21.33 -2.43 -22.80
C PHE A 92 21.63 -2.84 -24.25
N LYS A 93 22.79 -3.43 -24.51
CA LYS A 93 23.29 -3.85 -25.82
C LYS A 93 23.06 -5.36 -26.03
N GLY A 94 21.82 -5.81 -25.85
CA GLY A 94 21.40 -7.19 -26.01
C GLY A 94 20.83 -7.48 -27.40
N ARG A 95 20.54 -8.75 -27.72
CA ARG A 95 19.81 -9.13 -28.95
C ARG A 95 18.38 -8.56 -28.99
N SER A 96 17.83 -8.18 -27.84
CA SER A 96 16.53 -7.50 -27.73
C SER A 96 16.50 -6.14 -28.41
N THR A 97 17.63 -5.41 -28.44
CA THR A 97 17.72 -4.11 -29.11
C THR A 97 17.58 -4.26 -30.63
N SER A 98 18.11 -5.35 -31.20
CA SER A 98 17.94 -5.69 -32.62
C SER A 98 16.53 -6.17 -32.95
N LEU A 99 15.89 -6.93 -32.03
CA LEU A 99 14.50 -7.36 -32.17
C LEU A 99 13.51 -6.20 -32.13
N CYS A 100 13.74 -5.22 -31.24
CA CYS A 100 12.89 -4.03 -31.16
C CYS A 100 12.93 -3.24 -32.49
N GLY A 101 14.11 -3.01 -33.04
CA GLY A 101 14.25 -2.35 -34.34
C GLY A 101 13.62 -3.15 -35.49
N PHE A 102 13.71 -4.49 -35.47
CA PHE A 102 13.10 -5.33 -36.49
C PHE A 102 11.55 -5.33 -36.42
N ILE A 103 10.99 -5.27 -35.22
CA ILE A 103 9.55 -5.16 -35.00
C ILE A 103 9.06 -3.77 -35.43
N GLU A 104 9.81 -2.72 -35.12
CA GLU A 104 9.49 -1.34 -35.50
C GLU A 104 9.53 -1.16 -37.02
N ASP A 105 10.50 -1.76 -37.72
CA ASP A 105 10.55 -1.80 -39.20
C ASP A 105 9.37 -2.58 -39.81
N ARG A 106 8.87 -3.62 -39.14
CA ARG A 106 7.72 -4.41 -39.62
C ARG A 106 6.36 -3.81 -39.25
N MET A 107 6.33 -2.93 -38.25
CA MET A 107 5.13 -2.23 -37.79
C MET A 107 5.01 -0.79 -38.31
N GLN A 108 5.86 -0.37 -39.24
CA GLN A 108 5.54 0.76 -40.11
C GLN A 108 4.28 0.39 -40.89
N LEU A 109 3.12 0.76 -40.34
CA LEU A 109 1.86 0.70 -41.07
C LEU A 109 2.06 1.46 -42.38
N PRO A 110 1.66 0.88 -43.52
CA PRO A 110 1.77 1.55 -44.81
C PRO A 110 1.13 2.94 -44.72
N PRO A 111 1.75 3.96 -45.34
CA PRO A 111 1.24 5.33 -45.29
C PRO A 111 -0.23 5.32 -45.71
N ASN A 112 -1.05 5.87 -44.81
CA ASN A 112 -2.48 6.04 -44.89
C ASN A 112 -2.97 6.11 -46.36
N ILE A 113 -3.48 4.98 -46.87
CA ILE A 113 -4.18 4.97 -48.16
C ILE A 113 -5.45 5.79 -47.91
N PRO A 114 -5.65 6.94 -48.57
CA PRO A 114 -6.88 7.70 -48.39
C PRO A 114 -8.05 6.77 -48.72
N ALA A 115 -8.85 6.48 -47.69
CA ALA A 115 -10.07 5.72 -47.83
C ALA A 115 -10.91 6.36 -48.93
N GLY A 116 -11.31 5.56 -49.91
CA GLY A 116 -12.13 6.00 -51.03
C GLY A 116 -13.37 6.75 -50.53
N GLY A 117 -13.36 8.07 -50.72
CA GLY A 117 -14.55 8.90 -50.73
C GLY A 117 -15.26 8.67 -52.05
N GLY A 118 -16.17 7.71 -52.10
CA GLY A 118 -17.17 7.67 -53.14
C GLY A 118 -18.04 8.92 -53.06
N SER A 119 -18.03 9.73 -54.12
CA SER A 119 -19.18 10.56 -54.47
C SER A 119 -19.17 10.84 -55.97
N SER A 120 -20.14 10.22 -56.62
CA SER A 120 -20.81 10.60 -57.86
C SER A 120 -20.71 12.09 -58.24
N SER A 121 -20.28 12.38 -59.46
CA SER A 121 -20.84 13.48 -60.26
C SER A 121 -20.51 13.30 -61.75
N THR A 122 -21.58 12.99 -62.50
CA THR A 122 -21.97 13.63 -63.77
C THR A 122 -20.90 13.82 -64.84
N GLY A 123 -20.75 12.81 -65.71
CA GLY A 123 -20.26 13.00 -67.07
C GLY A 123 -21.41 13.40 -67.99
N GLU A 124 -21.63 14.70 -68.16
CA GLU A 124 -22.36 15.25 -69.30
C GLU A 124 -21.33 15.68 -70.35
N SER A 125 -21.31 15.00 -71.49
CA SER A 125 -20.74 15.51 -72.72
C SER A 125 -21.84 15.57 -73.78
N PRO A 126 -21.98 16.71 -74.49
CA PRO A 126 -23.08 16.94 -75.41
C PRO A 126 -22.85 16.23 -76.73
N VAL A 127 -23.78 15.35 -77.12
CA VAL A 127 -23.87 14.83 -78.48
C VAL A 127 -24.75 15.77 -79.31
N SER A 128 -24.06 16.43 -80.22
CA SER A 128 -24.55 17.24 -81.34
C SER A 128 -25.44 16.43 -82.28
N SER A 129 -26.68 16.88 -82.49
CA SER A 129 -27.50 16.57 -83.68
C SER A 129 -28.42 17.76 -83.99
N GLN A 130 -27.94 18.67 -84.82
CA GLN A 130 -28.76 19.65 -85.54
C GLN A 130 -28.16 19.85 -86.94
N ASN A 131 -29.05 20.00 -87.94
CA ASN A 131 -28.87 20.11 -89.40
C ASN A 131 -29.04 18.77 -90.14
N ALA A 132 -30.23 18.54 -90.71
CA ALA A 132 -30.70 18.97 -92.05
C ALA A 132 -30.31 17.88 -93.07
N GLU A 133 -31.18 17.28 -93.87
CA GLU A 133 -32.49 17.61 -94.44
C GLU A 133 -33.20 16.29 -94.76
#